data_AF-A0A366ESS7-F1
#
_entry.id   AF-A0A366ESS7-F1
#
_cell.length_a   1.000
_cell.length_b   1.000
_cell.length_c   1.000
_cell.angle_alpha   90.00
_cell.angle_beta   90.00
_cell.angle_gamma   90.00
#
_symmetry.space_group_name_H-M   'P 1'
#
loop_
_entity.id
_entity.type
_entity.pdbx_description
1 polymer ?
#
loop_
_entity_poly.entity_id
_entity_poly.type
_entity_poly.pdbx_seq_one_letter_code
_entity_poly.pdbx_strand_id
1 'polypeptide(L)'
;MVRYLCGIAGVSRSAYYQYHSHEPQELRKQREAKDEEVKEIILKAFRFKNRKKGARQIKMTLAGQFKIVYNLKRIRRIMKKYNIVCPFRRANPYRRLMKATQEHSVVPNLLEHQFNKGKPGEVLY
;
A
#
# COMPACT_ATOMS: atom_id res chain seq x y z
N MET A 1 -0.27 28.61 32.82
CA MET A 1 -0.43 27.27 32.21
C MET A 1 -0.25 27.29 30.69
N VAL A 2 -1.23 27.77 29.91
CA VAL A 2 -1.22 27.69 28.42
C VAL A 2 -0.01 28.37 27.77
N ARG A 3 0.38 29.57 28.23
CA ARG A 3 1.58 30.27 27.73
C ARG A 3 2.88 29.45 27.88
N TYR A 4 3.03 28.75 28.99
CA TYR A 4 4.21 27.93 29.28
C TYR A 4 4.23 26.70 28.37
N LEU A 5 3.09 26.01 28.23
CA LEU A 5 2.94 24.86 27.34
C LEU A 5 3.15 25.23 25.86
N CYS A 6 2.59 26.35 25.41
CA CYS A 6 2.84 26.89 24.07
C CYS A 6 4.31 27.21 23.84
N GLY A 7 5.00 27.73 24.86
CA GLY A 7 6.44 27.98 24.83
C GLY A 7 7.27 26.71 24.65
N ILE A 8 6.93 25.65 25.38
CA ILE A 8 7.58 24.33 25.21
C ILE A 8 7.30 23.73 23.83
N ALA A 9 6.06 23.84 23.36
CA ALA A 9 5.65 23.26 22.08
C ALA A 9 6.09 24.07 20.85
N GLY A 10 6.66 25.27 21.02
CA GLY A 10 7.06 26.14 19.92
C GLY A 10 5.90 26.73 19.11
N VAL A 11 4.70 26.83 19.70
CA VAL A 11 3.49 27.32 19.04
C VAL A 11 3.09 28.68 19.61
N SER A 12 2.61 29.60 18.77
CA SER A 12 2.09 30.88 19.24
C SER A 12 0.78 30.69 20.03
N ARG A 13 0.53 31.57 20.99
CA ARG A 13 -0.73 31.54 21.77
C ARG A 13 -1.96 31.75 20.88
N SER A 14 -1.87 32.64 19.89
CA SER A 14 -2.95 32.88 18.94
C SER A 14 -3.25 31.64 18.10
N ALA A 15 -2.22 30.92 17.63
CA ALA A 15 -2.40 29.66 16.91
C ALA A 15 -3.03 28.58 17.81
N TYR A 16 -2.69 28.52 19.10
CA TYR A 16 -3.35 27.61 20.03
C TYR A 16 -4.86 27.90 20.14
N TYR A 17 -5.25 29.14 20.41
CA TYR A 17 -6.67 29.49 20.54
C TYR A 17 -7.42 29.37 19.22
N GLN A 18 -6.77 29.65 18.08
CA GLN A 18 -7.34 29.40 16.76
C GLN A 18 -7.49 27.90 16.49
N TYR A 19 -6.53 27.07 16.87
CA TYR A 19 -6.66 25.62 16.76
C TYR A 19 -7.74 25.08 17.71
N HIS A 20 -8.01 25.74 18.83
CA HIS A 20 -9.03 25.30 19.79
C HIS A 20 -10.39 25.97 19.59
N SER A 21 -10.53 26.85 18.60
CA SER A 21 -11.79 27.50 18.29
C SER A 21 -12.77 26.52 17.64
N HIS A 22 -14.05 26.86 17.71
CA HIS A 22 -15.14 26.01 17.25
C HIS A 22 -15.02 25.69 15.74
N GLU A 23 -14.78 26.70 14.91
CA GLU A 23 -14.73 26.55 13.44
C GLU A 23 -13.72 25.49 12.97
N PRO A 24 -12.41 25.53 13.34
CA PRO A 24 -11.47 24.52 12.89
C PRO A 24 -11.71 23.15 13.51
N GLN A 25 -12.29 23.09 14.72
CA GLN A 25 -12.65 21.82 15.35
C GLN A 25 -13.76 21.11 14.59
N GLU A 26 -14.83 21.83 14.24
CA GLU A 26 -15.92 21.29 13.43
C GLU A 26 -15.44 20.86 12.04
N LEU A 27 -14.56 21.65 11.39
CA LEU A 27 -13.97 21.25 10.12
C LEU A 27 -13.17 19.94 10.20
N ARG A 28 -12.45 19.71 11.31
CA ARG A 28 -11.73 18.45 11.55
C ARG A 28 -12.70 17.29 11.76
N LYS A 29 -13.74 17.47 12.58
CA LYS A 29 -14.79 16.45 12.78
C LYS A 29 -15.46 16.07 11.47
N GLN A 30 -15.81 17.05 10.63
CA GLN A 30 -16.41 16.79 9.31
C GLN A 30 -15.46 16.03 8.38
N ARG A 31 -14.16 16.36 8.40
CA ARG A 31 -13.14 15.61 7.64
C ARG A 31 -13.00 14.18 8.15
N GLU A 32 -13.06 13.97 9.46
CA GLU A 32 -13.04 12.63 10.06
C GLU A 32 -14.27 11.81 9.70
N ALA A 33 -15.47 12.39 9.78
CA ALA A 33 -16.71 11.73 9.36
C ALA A 33 -16.63 11.26 7.89
N LYS A 34 -16.16 12.13 6.99
CA LYS A 34 -15.92 11.78 5.58
C LYS A 34 -14.86 10.69 5.41
N ASP A 35 -13.81 10.69 6.22
CA ASP A 35 -12.79 9.63 6.18
C ASP A 35 -13.36 8.30 6.68
N GLU A 36 -14.25 8.31 7.67
CA GLU A 36 -14.92 7.13 8.22
C GLU A 36 -15.86 6.49 7.20
N GLU A 37 -16.66 7.28 6.48
CA GLU A 37 -17.50 6.79 5.37
C GLU A 37 -16.65 6.10 4.29
N VAL A 38 -15.52 6.70 3.94
CA VAL A 38 -14.61 6.14 2.92
C VAL A 38 -13.95 4.87 3.42
N LYS A 39 -13.59 4.82 4.70
CA LYS A 39 -13.02 3.62 5.34
C LYS A 39 -14.00 2.46 5.25
N GLU A 40 -15.28 2.65 5.51
CA GLU A 40 -16.29 1.60 5.39
C GLU A 40 -16.41 1.06 3.96
N ILE A 41 -16.40 1.95 2.96
CA ILE A 41 -16.40 1.56 1.55
C ILE A 41 -15.11 0.78 1.19
N ILE A 42 -13.97 1.23 1.67
CA ILE A 42 -12.67 0.56 1.46
C ILE A 42 -12.65 -0.80 2.14
N LEU A 43 -13.23 -0.95 3.33
CA LEU A 43 -13.32 -2.22 4.06
C LEU A 43 -14.21 -3.22 3.32
N LYS A 44 -15.37 -2.78 2.81
CA LYS A 44 -16.23 -3.60 1.94
C LYS A 44 -15.45 -4.10 0.72
N ALA A 45 -14.77 -3.20 0.02
CA ALA A 45 -13.94 -3.56 -1.13
C ALA A 45 -12.72 -4.42 -0.77
N PHE A 46 -12.14 -4.25 0.42
CA PHE A 46 -11.03 -5.05 0.91
C PHE A 46 -11.45 -6.49 1.19
N ARG A 47 -12.57 -6.69 1.90
CA ARG A 47 -13.13 -8.00 2.28
C ARG A 47 -13.81 -8.75 1.14
N PHE A 48 -14.20 -8.06 0.07
CA PHE A 48 -14.88 -8.66 -1.08
C PHE A 48 -14.17 -9.92 -1.61
N LYS A 49 -14.90 -11.01 -1.86
CA LYS A 49 -14.36 -12.31 -2.36
C LYS A 49 -13.27 -12.94 -1.46
N ASN A 50 -13.33 -12.75 -0.14
CA ASN A 50 -12.51 -13.45 0.88
C ASN A 50 -10.99 -13.46 0.65
N ARG A 51 -10.47 -12.48 -0.08
CA ARG A 51 -9.02 -12.32 -0.32
C ARG A 51 -8.58 -10.92 0.04
N LYS A 52 -7.46 -10.82 0.78
CA LYS A 52 -6.91 -9.54 1.23
C LYS A 52 -6.35 -8.77 0.03
N LYS A 53 -6.91 -7.59 -0.25
CA LYS A 53 -6.53 -6.78 -1.43
C LYS A 53 -5.58 -5.65 -1.05
N GLY A 54 -4.64 -5.32 -1.92
CA GLY A 54 -3.87 -4.10 -1.78
C GLY A 54 -4.53 -2.89 -2.45
N ALA A 55 -3.99 -1.68 -2.26
CA ALA A 55 -4.59 -0.43 -2.74
C ALA A 55 -4.99 -0.42 -4.24
N ARG A 56 -4.15 -0.96 -5.14
CA ARG A 56 -4.47 -1.04 -6.59
C ARG A 56 -5.68 -1.96 -6.85
N GLN A 57 -5.72 -3.12 -6.20
CA GLN A 57 -6.83 -4.06 -6.34
C GLN A 57 -8.12 -3.52 -5.73
N ILE A 58 -8.03 -2.77 -4.63
CA ILE A 58 -9.18 -2.05 -4.05
C ILE A 58 -9.72 -1.04 -5.06
N LYS A 59 -8.87 -0.24 -5.71
CA LYS A 59 -9.31 0.69 -6.77
C LYS A 59 -10.06 -0.04 -7.88
N MET A 60 -9.52 -1.17 -8.36
CA MET A 60 -10.19 -1.97 -9.39
C MET A 60 -11.53 -2.55 -8.92
N THR A 61 -11.59 -3.02 -7.67
CA THR A 61 -12.81 -3.57 -7.07
C THR A 61 -13.89 -2.49 -6.92
N LEU A 62 -13.50 -1.30 -6.46
CA LEU A 62 -14.40 -0.15 -6.32
C LEU A 62 -14.97 0.29 -7.67
N ALA A 63 -14.13 0.40 -8.69
CA ALA A 63 -14.56 0.80 -10.03
C ALA A 63 -15.49 -0.25 -10.67
N GLY A 64 -15.17 -1.54 -10.56
CA GLY A 64 -15.93 -2.60 -11.22
C GLY A 64 -17.22 -3.01 -10.49
N GLN A 65 -17.20 -3.13 -9.16
CA GLN A 65 -18.32 -3.69 -8.39
C GLN A 65 -19.21 -2.61 -7.78
N PHE A 66 -18.60 -1.53 -7.29
CA PHE A 66 -19.29 -0.47 -6.57
C PHE A 66 -19.54 0.77 -7.44
N LYS A 67 -19.04 0.80 -8.69
CA LYS A 67 -19.07 1.97 -9.60
C LYS A 67 -18.52 3.26 -8.96
N ILE A 68 -17.64 3.13 -7.95
CA ILE A 68 -17.03 4.25 -7.24
C ILE A 68 -15.60 4.44 -7.76
N VAL A 69 -15.29 5.66 -8.22
CA VAL A 69 -13.95 6.00 -8.69
C VAL A 69 -13.24 6.83 -7.63
N TYR A 70 -12.31 6.18 -6.89
CA TYR A 70 -11.41 6.89 -5.98
C TYR A 70 -9.98 6.95 -6.52
N ASN A 71 -9.32 8.08 -6.23
CA ASN A 71 -7.90 8.24 -6.48
C ASN A 71 -7.10 7.25 -5.62
N LEU A 72 -6.06 6.64 -6.20
CA LEU A 72 -5.18 5.72 -5.52
C LEU A 72 -4.46 6.37 -4.31
N LYS A 73 -4.15 7.68 -4.36
CA LYS A 73 -3.58 8.43 -3.23
C LYS A 73 -4.56 8.48 -2.04
N ARG A 74 -5.85 8.71 -2.31
CA ARG A 74 -6.92 8.71 -1.28
C ARG A 74 -7.04 7.35 -0.62
N ILE A 75 -7.09 6.27 -1.40
CA ILE A 75 -7.16 4.90 -0.88
C ILE A 75 -5.96 4.61 0.02
N ARG A 76 -4.73 4.94 -0.42
CA ARG A 76 -3.52 4.74 0.40
C ARG A 76 -3.54 5.55 1.69
N ARG A 77 -4.00 6.81 1.65
CA ARG A 77 -4.12 7.66 2.84
C ARG A 77 -5.03 7.02 3.88
N ILE A 78 -6.22 6.59 3.47
CA ILE A 78 -7.21 5.97 4.37
C ILE A 78 -6.69 4.63 4.89
N MET A 79 -6.10 3.80 4.03
CA MET A 79 -5.47 2.55 4.48
C MET A 79 -4.38 2.79 5.53
N LYS A 80 -3.54 3.82 5.35
CA LYS A 80 -2.50 4.20 6.33
C LYS A 80 -3.12 4.74 7.62
N LYS A 81 -4.12 5.63 7.54
CA LYS A 81 -4.79 6.22 8.70
C LYS A 81 -5.43 5.17 9.61
N TYR A 82 -6.09 4.18 9.03
CA TYR A 82 -6.82 3.13 9.76
C TYR A 82 -6.08 1.79 9.85
N ASN A 83 -4.77 1.77 9.58
CA ASN A 83 -3.93 0.56 9.64
C ASN A 83 -4.47 -0.65 8.86
N ILE A 84 -5.11 -0.42 7.70
CA ILE A 84 -5.61 -1.48 6.82
C ILE A 84 -4.43 -2.00 5.98
N VAL A 85 -3.78 -3.05 6.46
CA VAL A 85 -2.59 -3.63 5.82
C VAL A 85 -2.93 -4.91 5.03
N CYS A 86 -2.37 -5.03 3.82
CA CYS A 86 -2.43 -6.27 3.04
C CYS A 86 -1.17 -7.11 3.32
N PRO A 87 -1.27 -8.30 3.95
CA PRO A 87 -0.12 -9.09 4.40
C PRO A 87 0.60 -9.83 3.27
N PHE A 88 -0.11 -10.22 2.20
CA PHE A 88 0.39 -11.18 1.20
C PHE A 88 1.46 -10.66 0.24
N ARG A 89 1.84 -9.37 0.28
CA ARG A 89 2.82 -8.82 -0.67
C ARG A 89 4.28 -8.92 -0.22
N ARG A 90 4.57 -9.53 0.92
CA ARG A 90 5.94 -9.91 1.24
C ARG A 90 6.27 -11.20 0.50
N ALA A 91 7.30 -11.16 -0.33
CA ALA A 91 7.84 -12.39 -0.92
C ALA A 91 8.23 -13.34 0.22
N ASN A 92 7.81 -14.60 0.12
CA ASN A 92 8.17 -15.60 1.12
C ASN A 92 9.71 -15.83 1.05
N PRO A 93 10.48 -15.53 2.10
CA PRO A 93 11.94 -15.62 2.09
C PRO A 93 12.41 -17.04 1.83
N TYR A 94 11.74 -18.06 2.40
CA TYR A 94 12.06 -19.47 2.16
C TYR A 94 11.88 -19.87 0.70
N ARG A 95 10.83 -19.36 0.06
CA ARG A 95 10.54 -19.64 -1.36
C ARG A 95 11.56 -18.96 -2.29
N ARG A 96 12.15 -17.85 -1.86
CA ARG A 96 13.24 -17.16 -2.56
C ARG A 96 14.56 -17.89 -2.34
N LEU A 97 14.84 -18.31 -1.11
CA LEU A 97 16.02 -19.09 -0.76
C LEU A 97 16.06 -20.40 -1.56
N MET A 98 14.97 -21.15 -1.61
CA MET A 98 14.86 -22.39 -2.38
C MET A 98 15.20 -22.20 -3.87
N LYS A 99 14.75 -21.10 -4.48
CA LYS A 99 15.10 -20.77 -5.87
C LYS A 99 16.58 -20.41 -6.02
N ALA A 100 17.14 -19.64 -5.09
CA ALA A 100 18.55 -19.28 -5.10
C ALA A 100 19.47 -20.50 -4.94
N THR A 101 19.10 -21.45 -4.08
CA THR A 101 19.80 -22.74 -3.95
C THR A 101 19.77 -23.54 -5.25
N GLN A 102 18.77 -23.32 -6.11
CA GLN A 102 18.58 -24.01 -7.38
C GLN A 102 19.22 -23.27 -8.57
N GLU A 103 19.80 -22.07 -8.37
CA GLU A 103 20.47 -21.28 -9.43
C GLU A 103 21.70 -21.99 -10.02
N HIS A 104 22.25 -23.00 -9.32
CA HIS A 104 23.40 -23.78 -9.76
C HIS A 104 23.07 -25.25 -10.10
N SER A 105 21.80 -25.60 -10.35
CA SER A 105 21.52 -26.93 -10.88
C SER A 105 21.94 -26.99 -12.36
N VAL A 106 23.17 -27.44 -12.62
CA VAL A 106 23.57 -27.85 -13.96
C VAL A 106 22.75 -29.09 -14.30
N VAL A 107 21.70 -28.90 -15.10
CA VAL A 107 20.91 -30.01 -15.62
C VAL A 107 21.74 -30.68 -16.71
N PRO A 108 21.86 -32.03 -16.73
CA PRO A 108 22.61 -32.72 -17.76
C PRO A 108 22.04 -32.39 -19.16
N ASN A 109 22.93 -32.12 -20.10
CA ASN A 109 22.59 -31.84 -21.48
C ASN A 109 22.31 -33.15 -22.23
N LEU A 110 21.12 -33.72 -22.03
CA LEU A 110 20.72 -35.02 -22.60
C LEU A 110 20.66 -35.04 -24.14
N LEU A 111 20.49 -33.87 -24.76
CA LEU A 111 20.47 -33.69 -26.22
C LEU A 111 21.83 -33.24 -26.78
N GLU A 112 22.85 -33.09 -25.93
CA GLU A 112 24.21 -32.69 -26.30
C GLU A 112 24.32 -31.38 -27.11
N HIS A 113 23.34 -30.47 -27.00
CA HIS A 113 23.38 -29.18 -27.71
C HIS A 113 24.53 -28.28 -27.27
N GLN A 114 25.20 -27.64 -28.23
CA GLN A 114 26.30 -26.71 -27.94
C GLN A 114 25.77 -25.31 -27.61
N PHE A 115 25.44 -25.05 -26.34
CA PHE A 115 24.91 -23.76 -25.88
C PHE A 115 25.92 -22.59 -25.92
N ASN A 116 27.22 -22.88 -25.91
CA ASN A 116 28.29 -21.87 -25.96
C ASN A 116 29.10 -22.00 -27.26
N LYS A 117 28.64 -21.35 -28.34
CA LYS A 117 29.36 -21.32 -29.63
C LYS A 117 30.41 -20.20 -29.74
N GLY A 118 30.65 -19.44 -28.67
CA GLY A 118 31.66 -18.37 -28.62
C GLY A 118 31.35 -17.13 -29.46
N LYS A 119 30.32 -17.18 -30.32
CA LYS A 119 29.86 -16.05 -31.16
C LYS A 119 28.44 -15.63 -30.77
N PRO A 120 28.20 -14.35 -30.44
CA PRO A 120 26.86 -13.84 -30.18
C PRO A 120 25.97 -13.94 -31.44
N GLY A 121 24.72 -14.39 -31.28
CA GLY A 121 23.70 -14.38 -32.33
C GLY A 121 23.67 -15.61 -33.26
N GLU A 122 24.48 -16.63 -32.99
CA GLU A 122 24.50 -17.86 -33.78
C GLU A 122 23.34 -18.80 -33.38
N VAL A 123 22.68 -19.40 -34.37
CA VAL A 123 21.53 -20.28 -34.13
C VAL A 123 22.02 -21.59 -33.48
N LEU A 124 21.40 -21.95 -32.36
CA LEU A 124 21.62 -23.24 -31.69
C LEU A 124 20.90 -24.32 -32.51
N TYR A 125 21.64 -25.33 -32.94
CA TYR A 125 21.12 -26.53 -33.60
C TYR A 125 21.36 -27.73 -32.70
#